data_AF-A0A314V156-F1
#
_entry.id   AF-A0A314V156-F1
#
_cell.length_a   1.000
_cell.length_b   1.000
_cell.length_c   1.000
_cell.angle_alpha   90.00
_cell.angle_beta   90.00
_cell.angle_gamma   90.00
#
_symmetry.space_group_name_H-M   'P 1'
#
loop_
_entity.id
_entity.type
_entity.pdbx_description
1 polymer ?
#
loop_
_entity_poly.entity_id
_entity_poly.type
_entity_poly.pdbx_seq_one_letter_code
_entity_poly.pdbx_strand_id
1 'polypeptide(L)'
;MVLRYCFLGVLMPLSLLIAQAAAITEGPQLALPNCPDHCGNLIIPYPFGVKENCYLNSSFFINCTRDESREPQMIPYWGNTRIIVSYISLEEAEPQRFQSIAKDCYNKQGNLTYRYDPSLSLRPPFTISHAKNKFFAVGCDAIAL
;
A
#
# COMPACT_ATOMS: atom_id res chain seq x y z
N MET A 1 83.39 15.67 32.20
CA MET A 1 82.70 14.39 31.92
C MET A 1 81.35 14.72 31.28
N VAL A 2 81.26 14.57 29.94
CA VAL A 2 80.38 13.61 29.20
C VAL A 2 78.89 13.80 29.53
N LEU A 3 77.94 13.93 28.61
CA LEU A 3 77.92 13.88 27.15
C LEU A 3 76.55 14.42 26.70
N ARG A 4 76.51 14.87 25.45
CA ARG A 4 75.35 15.29 24.66
C ARG A 4 74.65 14.06 24.06
N TYR A 5 73.32 14.12 23.93
CA TYR A 5 72.41 13.32 23.07
C TYR A 5 72.32 11.79 23.25
N CYS A 6 71.11 11.27 23.50
CA CYS A 6 70.32 10.47 22.54
C CYS A 6 69.14 9.75 23.22
N PHE A 7 68.13 9.45 22.39
CA PHE A 7 66.91 8.67 22.64
C PHE A 7 65.71 9.47 23.16
N LEU A 8 65.00 10.19 22.29
CA LEU A 8 63.86 9.65 21.51
C LEU A 8 62.93 8.75 22.35
N GLY A 9 61.80 9.30 22.77
CA GLY A 9 60.76 8.58 23.49
C GLY A 9 59.44 9.34 23.49
N VAL A 10 58.96 9.63 22.28
CA VAL A 10 57.57 9.93 21.88
C VAL A 10 56.52 9.82 22.99
N LEU A 11 55.88 10.94 23.34
CA LEU A 11 54.55 10.93 23.95
C LEU A 11 53.61 11.74 23.04
N MET A 12 53.21 11.11 21.93
CA MET A 12 52.04 11.53 21.16
C MET A 12 50.83 11.39 22.08
N PRO A 13 50.00 12.43 22.29
CA PRO A 13 48.69 12.22 22.88
C PRO A 13 47.93 11.36 21.87
N LEU A 14 47.62 10.13 22.27
CA LEU A 14 46.74 9.24 21.52
C LEU A 14 45.34 9.89 21.56
N SER A 15 45.10 10.82 20.64
CA SER A 15 43.79 11.37 20.37
C SER A 15 42.94 10.22 19.83
N LEU A 16 42.12 9.65 20.72
CA LEU A 16 41.09 8.70 20.37
C LEU A 16 40.10 9.41 19.45
N LEU A 17 40.30 9.31 18.13
CA LEU A 17 39.25 9.64 17.17
C LEU A 17 38.17 8.57 17.34
N ILE A 18 37.17 8.89 18.15
CA ILE A 18 35.93 8.14 18.19
C ILE A 18 35.25 8.42 16.85
N ALA A 19 35.42 7.52 15.89
CA ALA A 19 34.63 7.53 14.67
C ALA A 19 33.18 7.23 15.07
N GLN A 20 32.37 8.28 15.19
CA GLN A 20 30.92 8.13 15.34
C GLN A 20 30.39 7.68 13.98
N ALA A 21 30.23 6.37 13.82
CA ALA A 21 29.38 5.84 12.76
C ALA A 21 27.96 6.33 13.06
N ALA A 22 27.50 7.32 12.30
CA ALA A 22 26.10 7.68 12.28
C ALA A 22 25.34 6.47 11.71
N ALA A 23 24.68 5.70 12.58
CA ALA A 23 23.73 4.70 12.14
C ALA A 23 22.58 5.44 11.46
N ILE A 24 22.53 5.36 10.13
CA ILE A 24 21.36 5.80 9.38
C ILE A 24 20.27 4.80 9.75
N THR A 25 19.40 5.20 10.67
CA THR A 25 18.16 4.47 10.96
C THR A 25 17.24 4.67 9.76
N GLU A 26 17.46 3.90 8.69
CA GLU A 26 16.43 3.70 7.68
C GLU A 26 15.24 3.05 8.39
N GLY A 27 14.10 3.73 8.36
CA GLY A 27 12.84 3.14 8.82
C GLY A 27 12.54 1.83 8.06
N PRO A 28 11.54 1.05 8.51
CA PRO A 28 11.18 -0.18 7.82
C PRO A 28 10.90 0.11 6.34
N GLN A 29 11.68 -0.50 5.43
CA GLN A 29 11.46 -0.39 3.99
C GLN A 29 10.16 -1.13 3.66
N LEU A 30 9.08 -0.38 3.40
CA LEU A 30 7.76 -0.93 3.11
C LEU A 30 7.62 -1.35 1.64
N ALA A 31 8.22 -0.60 0.72
CA ALA A 31 8.31 -0.92 -0.69
C ALA A 31 9.73 -1.36 -1.08
N LEU A 32 9.88 -1.92 -2.29
CA LEU A 32 11.20 -2.24 -2.83
C LEU A 32 12.05 -0.97 -3.04
N PRO A 33 13.40 -1.08 -3.03
CA PRO A 33 14.28 0.06 -3.30
C PRO A 33 13.93 0.74 -4.63
N ASN A 34 13.83 2.08 -4.62
CA ASN A 34 13.44 2.91 -5.76
C ASN A 34 11.98 2.75 -6.24
N CYS A 35 11.12 2.11 -5.45
CA CYS A 35 9.68 2.04 -5.71
C CYS A 35 8.90 3.05 -4.89
N PRO A 36 7.88 3.71 -5.46
CA PRO A 36 6.98 4.54 -4.68
C PRO A 36 6.22 3.68 -3.67
N ASP A 37 6.19 4.16 -2.44
CA ASP A 37 5.54 3.55 -1.29
C ASP A 37 4.20 4.22 -0.94
N HIS A 38 3.76 5.18 -1.75
CA HIS A 38 2.51 5.91 -1.52
C HIS A 38 1.71 6.18 -2.80
N CYS A 39 0.39 6.25 -2.64
CA CYS A 39 -0.54 6.83 -3.61
C CYS A 39 -1.57 7.70 -2.89
N GLY A 40 -1.40 9.02 -2.99
CA GLY A 40 -2.15 9.95 -2.15
C GLY A 40 -1.81 9.67 -0.68
N ASN A 41 -2.83 9.41 0.13
CA ASN A 41 -2.67 9.08 1.55
C ASN A 41 -2.51 7.57 1.82
N LEU A 42 -2.62 6.71 0.79
CA LEU A 42 -2.47 5.27 0.96
C LEU A 42 -0.98 4.88 0.96
N ILE A 43 -0.56 4.15 1.99
CA ILE A 43 0.73 3.43 2.02
C ILE A 43 0.62 2.17 1.15
N ILE A 44 1.60 1.95 0.27
CA ILE A 44 1.67 0.83 -0.67
C ILE A 44 2.95 0.02 -0.38
N PRO A 45 2.84 -1.01 0.45
CA PRO A 45 3.96 -1.90 0.73
C PRO A 45 4.07 -3.03 -0.30
N TYR A 46 5.27 -3.58 -0.48
CA TYR A 46 5.45 -4.84 -1.19
C TYR A 46 4.65 -5.96 -0.48
N PRO A 47 3.91 -6.83 -1.18
CA PRO A 47 3.96 -7.15 -2.62
C PRO A 47 3.19 -6.22 -3.57
N PHE A 48 2.53 -5.17 -3.06
CA PHE A 48 1.83 -4.18 -3.89
C PHE A 48 2.79 -3.14 -4.46
N GLY A 49 2.38 -2.51 -5.56
CA GLY A 49 3.19 -1.49 -6.21
C GLY A 49 2.45 -0.74 -7.30
N VAL A 50 2.92 0.48 -7.59
CA VAL A 50 2.32 1.39 -8.58
C VAL A 50 3.01 1.39 -9.93
N LYS A 51 4.22 0.81 -10.00
CA LYS A 51 5.07 0.80 -11.18
C LYS A 51 5.52 -0.63 -11.48
N GLU A 52 5.79 -0.91 -12.76
CA GLU A 52 6.45 -2.14 -13.18
C GLU A 52 7.73 -2.40 -12.35
N ASN A 53 7.98 -3.68 -12.04
CA ASN A 53 9.03 -4.16 -11.14
C ASN A 53 8.89 -3.74 -9.66
N CYS A 54 7.81 -3.08 -9.27
CA CYS A 54 7.52 -2.71 -7.88
C CYS A 54 6.41 -3.54 -7.22
N TYR A 55 5.78 -4.44 -7.95
CA TYR A 55 4.75 -5.35 -7.46
C TYR A 55 5.11 -6.80 -7.77
N LEU A 56 4.59 -7.75 -6.99
CA LEU A 56 4.89 -9.17 -7.16
C LEU A 56 4.39 -9.73 -8.50
N ASN A 57 3.17 -9.38 -8.89
CA ASN A 57 2.58 -9.68 -10.20
C ASN A 57 1.38 -8.74 -10.46
N SER A 58 0.74 -8.86 -11.63
CA SER A 58 -0.37 -7.98 -12.04
C SER A 58 -1.57 -7.97 -11.08
N SER A 59 -1.74 -8.99 -10.23
CA SER A 59 -2.80 -9.02 -9.21
C SER A 59 -2.52 -8.08 -8.02
N PHE A 60 -1.27 -7.64 -7.86
CA PHE A 60 -0.81 -6.72 -6.81
C PHE A 60 -0.58 -5.30 -7.33
N PHE A 61 -0.88 -5.05 -8.60
CA PHE A 61 -0.74 -3.74 -9.20
C PHE A 61 -1.81 -2.77 -8.63
N ILE A 62 -1.37 -1.61 -8.16
CA ILE A 62 -2.21 -0.50 -7.76
C ILE A 62 -2.06 0.62 -8.79
N ASN A 63 -3.13 0.91 -9.54
CA ASN A 63 -3.13 2.02 -10.47
C ASN A 63 -3.34 3.32 -9.68
N CYS A 64 -2.26 4.09 -9.56
CA CYS A 64 -2.27 5.39 -8.93
C CYS A 64 -2.47 6.48 -9.98
N THR A 65 -3.72 6.94 -10.18
CA THR A 65 -4.06 7.94 -11.19
C THR A 65 -4.72 9.16 -10.56
N ARG A 66 -4.43 10.34 -11.11
CA ARG A 66 -5.10 11.60 -10.75
C ARG A 66 -6.54 11.56 -11.25
N ASP A 67 -7.49 11.83 -10.37
CA ASP A 67 -8.87 12.09 -10.79
C ASP A 67 -9.00 13.56 -11.16
N GLU A 68 -9.32 13.85 -12.42
CA GLU A 68 -9.51 15.23 -12.91
C GLU A 68 -10.85 15.83 -12.48
N SER A 69 -11.81 14.98 -12.04
CA SER A 69 -13.16 15.38 -11.64
C SER A 69 -13.28 15.68 -10.14
N ARG A 70 -12.26 15.36 -9.36
CA ARG A 70 -12.16 15.60 -7.92
C ARG A 70 -10.87 16.36 -7.63
N GLU A 71 -10.88 17.18 -6.59
CA GLU A 71 -9.72 17.93 -6.08
C GLU A 71 -8.42 17.10 -6.11
N PRO A 72 -7.24 17.74 -6.25
CA PRO A 72 -6.03 17.13 -6.81
C PRO A 72 -5.42 16.11 -5.86
N GLN A 73 -5.95 14.89 -5.86
CA GLN A 73 -5.43 13.78 -5.10
C GLN A 73 -5.26 12.57 -6.02
N MET A 74 -4.13 11.89 -5.85
CA MET A 74 -3.89 10.61 -6.51
C MET A 74 -4.82 9.58 -5.90
N ILE A 75 -5.55 8.84 -6.74
CA ILE A 75 -6.51 7.82 -6.30
C ILE A 75 -5.90 6.43 -6.54
N PRO A 76 -5.83 5.57 -5.50
CA PRO A 76 -5.33 4.21 -5.62
C PRO A 76 -6.44 3.26 -6.09
N TYR A 77 -6.41 2.89 -7.36
CA TYR A 77 -7.32 1.90 -7.93
C TYR A 77 -6.72 0.50 -7.92
N TRP A 78 -7.55 -0.50 -7.67
CA TRP A 78 -7.15 -1.91 -7.73
C TRP A 78 -6.95 -2.34 -9.18
N GLY A 79 -5.69 -2.52 -9.61
CA GLY A 79 -5.33 -2.80 -10.99
C GLY A 79 -5.95 -1.80 -11.97
N ASN A 80 -6.51 -2.30 -13.08
CA ASN A 80 -7.16 -1.47 -14.10
C ASN A 80 -8.67 -1.23 -13.84
N THR A 81 -9.13 -1.42 -12.61
CA THR A 81 -10.55 -1.19 -12.25
C THR A 81 -10.79 0.25 -11.78
N ARG A 82 -12.04 0.60 -11.49
CA ARG A 82 -12.40 1.84 -10.77
C ARG A 82 -12.61 1.61 -9.27
N ILE A 83 -12.16 0.48 -8.75
CA ILE A 83 -12.35 0.11 -7.35
C ILE A 83 -11.21 0.71 -6.53
N ILE A 84 -11.57 1.58 -5.59
CA ILE A 84 -10.59 2.27 -4.74
C ILE A 84 -10.10 1.32 -3.64
N VAL A 85 -8.80 1.37 -3.37
CA VAL A 85 -8.16 0.71 -2.22
C VAL A 85 -8.11 1.70 -1.07
N SER A 86 -8.69 1.34 0.06
CA SER A 86 -8.79 2.23 1.23
C SER A 86 -7.64 2.04 2.20
N TYR A 87 -7.14 0.80 2.33
CA TYR A 87 -6.12 0.46 3.31
C TYR A 87 -5.41 -0.85 2.94
N ILE A 88 -4.16 -1.01 3.37
CA ILE A 88 -3.38 -2.24 3.22
C ILE A 88 -2.69 -2.52 4.56
N SER A 89 -2.96 -3.67 5.16
CA SER A 89 -2.25 -4.17 6.34
C SER A 89 -1.32 -5.30 5.95
N LEU A 90 -0.02 -5.12 6.22
CA LEU A 90 0.97 -6.19 6.07
C LEU A 90 0.86 -7.22 7.20
N GLU A 91 0.63 -6.76 8.42
CA GLU A 91 0.54 -7.63 9.61
C GLU A 91 -0.61 -8.63 9.46
N GLU A 92 -1.74 -8.17 8.94
CA GLU A 92 -2.94 -8.99 8.72
C GLU A 92 -2.97 -9.65 7.34
N ALA A 93 -1.96 -9.38 6.49
CA ALA A 93 -1.93 -9.76 5.08
C ALA A 93 -3.23 -9.41 4.32
N GLU A 94 -3.78 -8.22 4.59
CA GLU A 94 -5.13 -7.83 4.19
C GLU A 94 -5.16 -6.49 3.46
N PRO A 95 -5.55 -6.46 2.18
CA PRO A 95 -5.99 -5.26 1.51
C PRO A 95 -7.50 -5.02 1.71
N GLN A 96 -7.85 -3.76 1.98
CA GLN A 96 -9.23 -3.30 2.02
C GLN A 96 -9.53 -2.45 0.78
N ARG A 97 -10.62 -2.79 0.10
CA ARG A 97 -11.08 -2.08 -1.10
C ARG A 97 -12.58 -1.98 -1.11
N PHE A 98 -13.10 -0.94 -1.74
CA PHE A 98 -14.53 -0.80 -1.96
C PHE A 98 -15.06 -1.89 -2.89
N GLN A 99 -16.37 -2.04 -2.98
CA GLN A 99 -17.02 -2.78 -4.07
C GLN A 99 -18.11 -1.94 -4.70
N SER A 100 -18.41 -2.26 -5.95
CA SER A 100 -19.61 -1.77 -6.60
C SER A 100 -20.86 -2.33 -5.91
N ILE A 101 -21.86 -1.46 -5.70
CA ILE A 101 -23.12 -1.85 -5.06
C ILE A 101 -24.08 -2.30 -6.16
N ALA A 102 -24.59 -3.54 -6.06
CA ALA A 102 -25.64 -4.05 -6.93
C ALA A 102 -26.97 -3.31 -6.69
N LYS A 103 -27.74 -3.05 -7.75
CA LYS A 103 -28.99 -2.28 -7.68
C LYS A 103 -30.00 -2.75 -8.70
N ASP A 104 -31.23 -2.97 -8.24
CA ASP A 104 -32.42 -3.11 -9.07
C ASP A 104 -33.36 -1.94 -8.79
N CYS A 105 -33.80 -1.25 -9.84
CA CYS A 105 -34.75 -0.14 -9.77
C CYS A 105 -36.04 -0.53 -10.49
N TYR A 106 -37.17 -0.14 -9.92
CA TYR A 106 -38.51 -0.45 -10.41
C TYR A 106 -39.33 0.83 -10.59
N ASN A 107 -40.29 0.81 -11.53
CA ASN A 107 -41.29 1.86 -11.65
C ASN A 107 -42.47 1.66 -10.67
N LYS A 108 -43.43 2.58 -10.69
CA LYS A 108 -44.62 2.51 -9.81
C LYS A 108 -45.50 1.28 -10.06
N GLN A 109 -45.40 0.64 -11.21
CA GLN A 109 -46.13 -0.59 -11.56
C GLN A 109 -45.37 -1.86 -11.14
N GLY A 110 -44.16 -1.74 -10.58
CA GLY A 110 -43.32 -2.88 -10.20
C GLY A 110 -42.50 -3.47 -11.34
N ASN A 111 -42.45 -2.82 -12.51
CA ASN A 111 -41.62 -3.27 -13.62
C ASN A 111 -40.17 -2.80 -13.42
N LEU A 112 -39.21 -3.69 -13.64
CA LEU A 112 -37.78 -3.39 -13.62
C LEU A 112 -37.47 -2.32 -14.68
N THR A 113 -36.83 -1.23 -14.26
CA THR A 113 -36.41 -0.13 -15.13
C THR A 113 -34.91 -0.06 -15.31
N TYR A 114 -34.15 -0.50 -14.30
CA TYR A 114 -32.71 -0.49 -14.33
C TYR A 114 -32.16 -1.60 -13.45
N ARG A 115 -31.15 -2.30 -13.94
CA ARG A 115 -30.41 -3.33 -13.22
C ARG A 115 -28.93 -3.07 -13.38
N TYR A 116 -28.22 -3.08 -12.27
CA TYR A 116 -26.78 -3.04 -12.20
C TYR A 116 -26.30 -4.18 -11.31
N ASP A 117 -25.65 -5.15 -11.94
CA ASP A 117 -25.20 -6.38 -11.31
C ASP A 117 -23.67 -6.52 -11.44
N PRO A 118 -22.90 -5.90 -10.53
CA PRO A 118 -21.46 -6.01 -10.53
C PRO A 118 -21.02 -7.38 -10.00
N SER A 119 -20.05 -8.00 -10.68
CA SER A 119 -19.42 -9.23 -10.20
C SER A 119 -18.07 -8.95 -9.53
N LEU A 120 -17.79 -9.72 -8.48
CA LEU A 120 -16.49 -9.75 -7.82
C LEU A 120 -15.78 -11.05 -8.16
N SER A 121 -14.74 -10.96 -8.99
CA SER A 121 -13.82 -12.09 -9.24
C SER A 121 -12.54 -11.87 -8.45
N LEU A 122 -12.23 -12.79 -7.54
CA LEU A 122 -10.95 -12.85 -6.85
C LEU A 122 -10.12 -13.98 -7.44
N ARG A 123 -8.93 -13.65 -7.92
CA ARG A 123 -7.93 -14.65 -8.31
C ARG A 123 -7.04 -14.94 -7.11
N PRO A 124 -6.53 -16.18 -6.97
CA PRO A 124 -5.50 -16.47 -5.98
C PRO A 124 -4.37 -15.43 -6.06
N PRO A 125 -3.86 -14.94 -4.91
CA PRO A 125 -4.07 -15.48 -3.56
C PRO A 125 -5.23 -14.84 -2.76
N PHE A 126 -6.07 -13.99 -3.37
CA PHE A 126 -7.05 -13.21 -2.61
C PHE A 126 -8.33 -13.99 -2.31
N THR A 127 -8.86 -13.81 -1.10
CA THR A 127 -10.17 -14.32 -0.64
C THR A 127 -10.94 -13.23 0.10
N ILE A 128 -12.23 -13.46 0.35
CA ILE A 128 -13.06 -12.53 1.14
C ILE A 128 -12.98 -12.95 2.61
N SER A 129 -12.62 -12.02 3.50
CA SER A 129 -12.64 -12.26 4.94
C SER A 129 -14.08 -12.44 5.43
N HIS A 130 -14.42 -13.63 5.91
CA HIS A 130 -15.74 -13.96 6.47
C HIS A 130 -16.04 -13.23 7.80
N ALA A 131 -15.00 -12.79 8.52
CA ALA A 131 -15.14 -12.12 9.82
C ALA A 131 -15.23 -10.59 9.69
N LYS A 132 -14.54 -10.00 8.70
CA LYS A 132 -14.43 -8.54 8.54
C LYS A 132 -15.36 -7.99 7.45
N ASN A 133 -15.77 -8.80 6.47
CA ASN A 133 -16.77 -8.40 5.47
C ASN A 133 -18.18 -8.76 5.94
N LYS A 134 -19.13 -7.88 5.67
CA LYS A 134 -20.56 -8.12 5.91
C LYS A 134 -21.33 -7.74 4.66
N PHE A 135 -22.18 -8.63 4.17
CA PHE A 135 -23.06 -8.38 3.06
C PHE A 135 -24.43 -7.95 3.58
N PHE A 136 -25.00 -6.91 2.99
CA PHE A 136 -26.31 -6.40 3.37
C PHE A 136 -27.11 -6.10 2.11
N ALA A 137 -28.41 -6.38 2.19
CA ALA A 137 -29.38 -6.07 1.14
C ALA A 137 -30.48 -5.19 1.73
N VAL A 138 -30.96 -4.23 0.94
CA VAL A 138 -32.06 -3.34 1.31
C VAL A 138 -33.02 -3.26 0.13
N GLY A 139 -34.29 -3.59 0.35
CA GLY A 139 -35.33 -3.55 -0.67
C GLY A 139 -36.21 -4.81 -0.66
N CYS A 140 -37.24 -4.79 -1.50
CA CYS A 140 -38.03 -5.99 -1.79
C CYS A 140 -37.26 -6.90 -2.74
N ASP A 141 -37.39 -8.22 -2.58
CA ASP A 141 -36.71 -9.24 -3.40
C ASP A 141 -35.18 -9.10 -3.47
N ALA A 142 -34.59 -8.50 -2.44
CA ALA A 142 -33.15 -8.28 -2.34
C ALA A 142 -32.51 -9.35 -1.45
N ILE A 143 -31.44 -9.98 -1.95
CA ILE A 143 -30.70 -11.02 -1.25
C ILE A 143 -29.25 -10.57 -1.08
N ALA A 144 -28.71 -10.76 0.12
CA ALA A 144 -27.28 -10.65 0.41
C ALA A 144 -26.81 -11.99 1.00
N LEU A 145 -25.83 -12.61 0.35
CA LEU A 145 -25.21 -13.89 0.73
C LEU A 145 -23.71 -13.72 0.87
#